data_AF-A0A7Y1XQ90-F1
#
_entry.id   AF-A0A7Y1XQ90-F1
#
_cell.length_a   1.000
_cell.length_b   1.000
_cell.length_c   1.000
_cell.angle_alpha   90.00
_cell.angle_beta   90.00
_cell.angle_gamma   90.00
#
_symmetry.space_group_name_H-M   'P 1'
#
loop_
_entity.id
_entity.type
_entity.pdbx_description
1 polymer ?
#
loop_
_entity_poly.entity_id
_entity_poly.type
_entity_poly.pdbx_seq_one_letter_code
_entity_poly.pdbx_strand_id
1 'polypeptide(L)'
;TLAAIGASEQVSVDWLIGLSDVGDVRANLVGTGVELSPGGQTPVDERLLQWHSEAKGYKIRHVPLNIPDLLKSNEVIEYEYARSAAATPEQRIESSSFRLAYQRLPETDMEVCSSVQSLEEFALGHGIWAKLSARTRRAQLAKMVDLCDELYPRYRWFLFDGLAHYSVPLTVFGPLRSSIYIGQMYLVLTGREHIELLIRKFDGLIRSAIVTPPDTVGYLRNLVDRL
;
A
#
# COMPACT_ATOMS: atom_id res chain seq x y z
N THR A 1 44.87 -7.52 -5.33
CA THR A 1 44.73 -7.39 -6.81
C THR A 1 43.58 -6.44 -7.11
N LEU A 2 43.53 -5.80 -8.29
CA LEU A 2 42.42 -4.90 -8.65
C LEU A 2 41.05 -5.61 -8.58
N ALA A 3 40.99 -6.90 -8.91
CA ALA A 3 39.79 -7.72 -8.73
C ALA A 3 39.34 -7.84 -7.25
N ALA A 4 40.28 -7.88 -6.30
CA ALA A 4 39.94 -7.93 -4.87
C ALA A 4 39.39 -6.59 -4.35
N ILE A 5 39.90 -5.47 -4.87
CA ILE A 5 39.41 -4.12 -4.55
C ILE A 5 38.03 -3.91 -5.18
N GLY A 6 37.83 -4.31 -6.44
CA GLY A 6 36.50 -4.26 -7.07
C GLY A 6 35.45 -5.09 -6.33
N ALA A 7 35.85 -6.24 -5.76
CA ALA A 7 34.96 -7.06 -4.94
C ALA A 7 34.62 -6.42 -3.58
N SER A 8 35.57 -5.73 -2.91
CA SER A 8 35.30 -5.05 -1.63
C SER A 8 34.45 -3.80 -1.81
N GLU A 9 34.75 -3.02 -2.85
CA GLU A 9 34.11 -1.73 -3.11
C GLU A 9 32.86 -1.84 -4.00
N GLN A 10 32.46 -3.05 -4.39
CA GLN A 10 31.24 -3.30 -5.18
C GLN A 10 31.24 -2.62 -6.56
N VAL A 11 32.40 -2.51 -7.19
CA VAL A 11 32.60 -1.85 -8.50
C VAL A 11 33.34 -2.75 -9.46
N SER A 12 33.09 -2.57 -10.77
CA SER A 12 33.83 -3.31 -11.80
C SER A 12 35.30 -2.88 -11.84
N VAL A 13 36.18 -3.79 -12.31
CA VAL A 13 37.58 -3.44 -12.55
C VAL A 13 37.70 -2.37 -13.64
N ASP A 14 36.83 -2.42 -14.66
CA ASP A 14 36.77 -1.44 -15.75
C ASP A 14 36.42 -0.03 -15.24
N TRP A 15 35.56 0.08 -14.23
CA TRP A 15 35.27 1.35 -13.56
C TRP A 15 36.47 1.87 -12.75
N LEU A 16 37.14 0.99 -12.00
CA LEU A 16 38.33 1.36 -11.23
C LEU A 16 39.46 1.93 -12.10
N ILE A 17 39.49 1.58 -13.39
CA ILE A 17 40.48 2.05 -14.36
C ILE A 17 39.91 3.05 -15.37
N GLY A 18 38.69 3.55 -15.14
CA GLY A 18 38.08 4.62 -15.93
C GLY A 18 37.77 4.24 -17.39
N LEU A 19 37.60 2.95 -17.69
CA LEU A 19 37.23 2.45 -19.01
C LEU A 19 35.70 2.40 -19.23
N SER A 20 34.92 2.68 -18.19
CA SER A 20 33.46 2.85 -18.29
C SER A 20 33.00 4.16 -17.62
N ASP A 21 32.31 5.03 -18.38
CA ASP A 21 31.66 6.26 -17.87
C ASP A 21 30.41 5.95 -17.04
N VAL A 22 29.88 4.74 -17.17
CA VAL A 22 28.89 4.17 -16.27
C VAL A 22 29.70 3.35 -15.27
N GLY A 23 29.82 3.86 -14.05
CA GLY A 23 30.02 2.96 -12.94
C GLY A 23 28.83 2.03 -12.92
N ASP A 24 29.00 0.82 -13.45
CA ASP A 24 28.33 -0.33 -12.87
C ASP A 24 28.88 -0.43 -11.44
N VAL A 25 28.38 0.45 -10.58
CA VAL A 25 28.15 0.16 -9.20
C VAL A 25 27.30 -1.09 -9.32
N ARG A 26 27.95 -2.25 -9.20
CA ARG A 26 27.28 -3.48 -8.80
C ARG A 26 26.86 -3.22 -7.37
N ALA A 27 25.96 -2.26 -7.18
CA ALA A 27 25.19 -2.13 -5.98
C ALA A 27 24.53 -3.49 -5.90
N ASN A 28 24.89 -4.28 -4.90
CA ASN A 28 24.13 -5.43 -4.45
C ASN A 28 22.70 -5.05 -4.00
N LEU A 29 22.05 -4.08 -4.65
CA LEU A 29 20.60 -3.96 -4.72
C LEU A 29 19.99 -5.11 -5.52
N VAL A 30 20.77 -5.77 -6.40
CA VAL A 30 20.31 -6.93 -7.17
C VAL A 30 20.92 -8.22 -6.59
N GLY A 31 20.57 -8.52 -5.34
CA GLY A 31 20.33 -9.93 -5.01
C GLY A 31 19.16 -10.41 -5.86
N THR A 32 19.24 -11.63 -6.41
CA THR A 32 18.12 -12.29 -7.11
C THR A 32 16.82 -12.10 -6.32
N GLY A 33 15.92 -11.24 -6.80
CA GLY A 33 14.65 -10.96 -6.11
C GLY A 33 14.21 -9.50 -6.00
N VAL A 34 14.72 -8.61 -6.84
CA VAL A 34 14.18 -7.26 -7.05
C VAL A 34 13.70 -7.14 -8.50
N GLU A 35 12.41 -6.95 -8.70
CA GLU A 35 11.79 -6.77 -10.02
C GLU A 35 11.08 -5.42 -10.05
N LEU A 36 11.36 -4.62 -11.09
CA LEU A 36 10.54 -3.47 -11.43
C LEU A 36 9.39 -3.97 -12.31
N SER A 37 8.18 -3.99 -11.77
CA SER A 37 7.00 -4.29 -12.56
C SER A 37 6.52 -3.00 -13.22
N PRO A 38 6.63 -2.85 -14.56
CA PRO A 38 6.05 -1.70 -15.25
C PRO A 38 4.54 -1.66 -14.97
N GLY A 39 3.97 -0.47 -14.80
CA GLY A 39 2.52 -0.28 -14.71
C GLY A 39 1.85 -0.04 -16.06
N GLY A 40 2.46 -0.52 -17.15
CA GLY A 40 1.94 -0.35 -18.51
C GLY A 40 2.14 -1.59 -19.34
N GLN A 41 1.04 -2.34 -19.55
CA GLN A 41 0.57 -3.08 -20.75
C GLN A 41 -0.53 -4.07 -20.32
N THR A 42 -0.51 -4.51 -19.06
CA THR A 42 -1.64 -5.06 -18.31
C THR A 42 -2.12 -4.04 -17.29
N PRO A 43 -3.42 -3.97 -16.94
CA PRO A 43 -3.87 -3.15 -15.83
C PRO A 43 -3.07 -3.57 -14.60
N VAL A 44 -2.38 -2.60 -14.00
CA VAL A 44 -1.72 -2.72 -12.67
C VAL A 44 -2.58 -3.51 -11.68
N ASP A 45 -3.89 -3.36 -11.80
CA ASP A 45 -4.89 -4.03 -11.00
C ASP A 45 -4.95 -5.55 -11.22
N GLU A 46 -4.81 -6.07 -12.45
CA GLU A 46 -4.82 -7.52 -12.71
C GLU A 46 -3.67 -8.24 -11.99
N ARG A 47 -2.46 -7.67 -12.04
CA ARG A 47 -1.28 -8.27 -11.38
C ARG A 47 -1.43 -8.22 -9.85
N LEU A 48 -1.96 -7.13 -9.30
CA LEU A 48 -2.26 -7.03 -7.87
C LEU A 48 -3.33 -8.06 -7.46
N LEU A 49 -4.39 -8.22 -8.27
CA LEU A 49 -5.46 -9.20 -8.03
C LEU A 49 -4.89 -10.63 -8.03
N GLN A 50 -4.01 -10.94 -8.99
CA GLN A 50 -3.30 -12.21 -9.02
C GLN A 50 -2.48 -12.43 -7.75
N TRP A 51 -1.72 -11.43 -7.28
CA TRP A 51 -0.93 -11.55 -6.05
C TRP A 51 -1.78 -11.77 -4.80
N HIS A 52 -2.95 -11.13 -4.73
CA HIS A 52 -3.92 -11.41 -3.65
C HIS A 52 -4.41 -12.86 -3.70
N SER A 53 -4.69 -13.39 -4.89
CA SER A 53 -5.08 -14.79 -5.06
C SER A 53 -3.97 -15.77 -4.67
N GLU A 54 -2.73 -15.51 -5.09
CA GLU A 54 -1.55 -16.33 -4.75
C GLU A 54 -1.26 -16.31 -3.24
N ALA A 55 -1.56 -15.21 -2.56
CA ALA A 55 -1.39 -15.05 -1.12
C ALA A 55 -2.53 -15.65 -0.28
N LYS A 56 -3.45 -16.40 -0.89
CA LYS A 56 -4.57 -17.02 -0.19
C LYS A 56 -4.11 -17.87 1.01
N GLY A 57 -4.71 -17.64 2.17
CA GLY A 57 -4.36 -18.30 3.43
C GLY A 57 -3.15 -17.70 4.16
N TYR A 58 -2.45 -16.74 3.54
CA TYR A 58 -1.44 -15.93 4.22
C TYR A 58 -2.03 -14.59 4.67
N LYS A 59 -1.47 -14.06 5.76
CA LYS A 59 -1.74 -12.70 6.19
C LYS A 59 -1.19 -11.68 5.19
N ILE A 60 -2.02 -10.74 4.78
CA ILE A 60 -1.65 -9.59 3.95
C ILE A 60 -1.47 -8.35 4.82
N ARG A 61 -0.35 -7.66 4.66
CA ARG A 61 -0.08 -6.38 5.34
C ARG A 61 -0.10 -5.26 4.31
N HIS A 62 -0.83 -4.19 4.55
CA HIS A 62 -1.02 -3.14 3.55
C HIS A 62 -0.95 -1.73 4.14
N VAL A 63 -0.23 -0.85 3.47
CA VAL A 63 -0.26 0.59 3.70
C VAL A 63 -0.82 1.22 2.42
N PRO A 64 -2.03 1.80 2.43
CA PRO A 64 -2.59 2.48 1.27
C PRO A 64 -1.92 3.84 1.06
N LEU A 65 -2.12 4.43 -0.12
CA LEU A 65 -1.71 5.82 -0.37
C LEU A 65 -2.50 6.83 0.46
N ASN A 66 -3.81 6.58 0.61
CA ASN A 66 -4.71 7.43 1.37
C ASN A 66 -5.69 6.58 2.20
N ILE A 67 -6.87 6.36 1.67
CA ILE A 67 -7.90 5.46 2.19
C ILE A 67 -7.71 4.08 1.54
N PRO A 68 -7.89 2.97 2.28
CA PRO A 68 -7.89 1.63 1.71
C PRO A 68 -8.94 1.47 0.60
N ASP A 69 -8.53 1.03 -0.59
CA ASP A 69 -9.42 0.98 -1.77
C ASP A 69 -10.67 0.13 -1.56
N LEU A 70 -10.58 -0.96 -0.79
CA LEU A 70 -11.73 -1.83 -0.48
C LEU A 70 -12.81 -1.13 0.36
N LEU A 71 -12.46 -0.04 1.04
CA LEU A 71 -13.39 0.76 1.85
C LEU A 71 -14.03 1.90 1.06
N LYS A 72 -13.47 2.29 -0.10
CA LYS A 72 -13.95 3.43 -0.90
C LYS A 72 -15.32 3.14 -1.52
N SER A 73 -16.17 4.16 -1.61
CA SER A 73 -17.42 4.17 -2.35
C SER A 73 -17.15 4.47 -3.83
N ASN A 74 -18.11 4.15 -4.68
CA ASN A 74 -17.97 4.40 -6.11
C ASN A 74 -17.80 5.89 -6.38
N GLU A 75 -18.53 6.76 -5.68
CA GLU A 75 -18.44 8.21 -5.84
C GLU A 75 -17.04 8.76 -5.48
N VAL A 76 -16.39 8.18 -4.46
CA VAL A 76 -15.02 8.56 -4.09
C VAL A 76 -14.02 8.06 -5.12
N ILE A 77 -14.19 6.83 -5.62
CA ILE A 77 -13.34 6.29 -6.69
C ILE A 77 -13.50 7.11 -7.97
N GLU A 78 -14.73 7.40 -8.40
CA GLU A 78 -15.01 8.25 -9.55
C GLU A 78 -14.33 9.62 -9.41
N TYR A 79 -14.41 10.23 -8.23
CA TYR A 79 -13.75 11.49 -7.97
C TYR A 79 -12.21 11.41 -8.04
N GLU A 80 -11.60 10.41 -7.40
CA GLU A 80 -10.13 10.26 -7.36
C GLU A 80 -9.53 9.89 -8.73
N TYR A 81 -10.27 9.13 -9.54
CA TYR A 81 -9.78 8.59 -10.81
C TYR A 81 -10.34 9.29 -12.05
N ALA A 82 -11.17 10.34 -11.90
CA ALA A 82 -11.74 11.12 -13.02
C ALA A 82 -10.69 11.67 -14.00
N ARG A 83 -9.44 11.87 -13.55
CA ARG A 83 -8.33 12.40 -14.37
C ARG A 83 -7.14 11.44 -14.49
N SER A 84 -7.33 10.19 -14.08
CA SER A 84 -6.27 9.18 -14.09
C SER A 84 -5.97 8.73 -15.51
N ALA A 85 -4.69 8.78 -15.90
CA ALA A 85 -4.22 8.21 -17.16
C ALA A 85 -3.90 6.70 -17.06
N ALA A 86 -3.81 6.16 -15.85
CA ALA A 86 -3.34 4.80 -15.60
C ALA A 86 -4.46 3.75 -15.53
N ALA A 87 -5.67 4.16 -15.17
CA ALA A 87 -6.85 3.30 -15.02
C ALA A 87 -8.12 4.15 -15.05
N THR A 88 -9.20 3.60 -15.60
CA THR A 88 -10.52 4.25 -15.59
C THR A 88 -11.21 4.06 -14.23
N PRO A 89 -12.17 4.94 -13.87
CA PRO A 89 -12.99 4.76 -12.69
C PRO A 89 -13.68 3.40 -12.61
N GLU A 90 -14.19 2.89 -13.73
CA GLU A 90 -14.91 1.61 -13.79
C GLU A 90 -13.99 0.43 -13.43
N GLN A 91 -12.78 0.41 -13.97
CA GLN A 91 -11.76 -0.60 -13.64
C GLN A 91 -11.42 -0.57 -12.14
N ARG A 92 -11.36 0.63 -11.55
CA ARG A 92 -11.07 0.80 -10.13
C ARG A 92 -12.23 0.36 -9.24
N ILE A 93 -13.47 0.63 -9.64
CA ILE A 93 -14.68 0.16 -8.96
C ILE A 93 -14.72 -1.37 -8.99
N GLU A 94 -14.42 -1.99 -10.13
CA GLU A 94 -14.37 -3.44 -10.26
C GLU A 94 -13.29 -4.05 -9.37
N SER A 95 -12.07 -3.50 -9.40
CA SER A 95 -10.97 -3.95 -8.53
C SER A 95 -11.29 -3.80 -7.04
N SER A 96 -11.86 -2.66 -6.63
CA SER A 96 -12.30 -2.41 -5.25
C SER A 96 -13.38 -3.42 -4.82
N SER A 97 -14.36 -3.68 -5.69
CA SER A 97 -15.44 -4.65 -5.44
C SER A 97 -14.89 -6.08 -5.30
N PHE A 98 -13.95 -6.48 -6.16
CA PHE A 98 -13.28 -7.76 -6.04
C PHE A 98 -12.53 -7.89 -4.71
N ARG A 99 -11.77 -6.86 -4.32
CA ARG A 99 -11.01 -6.87 -3.06
C ARG A 99 -11.92 -6.99 -1.85
N LEU A 100 -13.05 -6.28 -1.85
CA LEU A 100 -14.04 -6.40 -0.79
C LEU A 100 -14.67 -7.79 -0.75
N ALA A 101 -15.02 -8.36 -1.91
CA ALA A 101 -15.55 -9.73 -1.99
C ALA A 101 -14.53 -10.76 -1.49
N TYR A 102 -13.26 -10.60 -1.87
CA TYR A 102 -12.17 -11.43 -1.37
C TYR A 102 -12.02 -11.33 0.15
N GLN A 103 -12.02 -10.11 0.72
CA GLN A 103 -11.88 -9.86 2.16
C GLN A 103 -13.04 -10.44 3.00
N ARG A 104 -14.19 -10.72 2.36
CA ARG A 104 -15.32 -11.40 3.01
C ARG A 104 -15.14 -12.92 3.10
N LEU A 105 -14.19 -13.51 2.38
CA LEU A 105 -13.92 -14.95 2.45
C LEU A 105 -13.37 -15.34 3.85
N PRO A 106 -13.75 -16.51 4.40
CA PRO A 106 -13.36 -16.95 5.73
C PRO A 106 -11.84 -17.01 5.97
N GLU A 107 -11.08 -17.38 4.95
CA GLU A 107 -9.63 -17.61 5.01
C GLU A 107 -8.76 -16.35 4.90
N THR A 108 -9.38 -15.16 4.91
CA THR A 108 -8.63 -13.89 4.81
C THR A 108 -8.14 -13.39 6.16
N ASP A 109 -6.93 -12.82 6.16
CA ASP A 109 -6.36 -12.09 7.29
C ASP A 109 -5.60 -10.88 6.74
N MET A 110 -6.08 -9.67 7.03
CA MET A 110 -5.53 -8.43 6.51
C MET A 110 -5.29 -7.43 7.63
N GLU A 111 -4.05 -6.96 7.73
CA GLU A 111 -3.66 -5.84 8.58
C GLU A 111 -3.38 -4.63 7.69
N VAL A 112 -3.97 -3.49 8.04
CA VAL A 112 -3.82 -2.24 7.31
C VAL A 112 -3.33 -1.15 8.24
N CYS A 113 -2.38 -0.34 7.79
CA CYS A 113 -1.91 0.83 8.55
C CYS A 113 -2.11 2.10 7.73
N SER A 114 -2.73 3.13 8.31
CA SER A 114 -2.86 4.47 7.72
C SER A 114 -2.50 5.54 8.75
N SER A 115 -2.20 6.76 8.31
CA SER A 115 -2.08 7.88 9.25
C SER A 115 -3.47 8.35 9.70
N VAL A 116 -3.60 8.83 10.95
CA VAL A 116 -4.84 9.49 11.38
C VAL A 116 -5.15 10.72 10.53
N GLN A 117 -4.10 11.43 10.10
CA GLN A 117 -4.21 12.63 9.28
C GLN A 117 -4.85 12.36 7.92
N SER A 118 -4.65 11.18 7.30
CA SER A 118 -5.30 10.89 6.02
C SER A 118 -6.82 10.83 6.14
N LEU A 119 -7.34 10.38 7.29
CA LEU A 119 -8.78 10.36 7.58
C LEU A 119 -9.32 11.72 8.00
N GLU A 120 -8.54 12.49 8.75
CA GLU A 120 -8.91 13.86 9.12
C GLU A 120 -8.97 14.78 7.88
N GLU A 121 -7.97 14.69 7.00
CA GLU A 121 -7.95 15.40 5.72
C GLU A 121 -9.12 14.97 4.84
N PHE A 122 -9.44 13.68 4.79
CA PHE A 122 -10.63 13.22 4.06
C PHE A 122 -11.92 13.78 4.66
N ALA A 123 -12.10 13.72 5.98
CA ALA A 123 -13.30 14.23 6.63
C ALA A 123 -13.50 15.72 6.34
N LEU A 124 -12.47 16.53 6.56
CA LEU A 124 -12.49 17.97 6.29
C LEU A 124 -12.54 18.29 4.79
N GLY A 125 -12.21 17.33 3.94
CA GLY A 125 -12.06 17.47 2.49
C GLY A 125 -10.95 18.43 2.12
N HIS A 126 -9.79 18.24 2.72
CA HIS A 126 -8.57 18.93 2.33
C HIS A 126 -7.85 18.20 1.19
N GLY A 127 -6.79 18.81 0.68
CA GLY A 127 -5.92 18.21 -0.33
C GLY A 127 -6.67 17.82 -1.61
N ILE A 128 -6.50 16.57 -2.04
CA ILE A 128 -7.13 16.06 -3.27
C ILE A 128 -8.66 16.07 -3.19
N TRP A 129 -9.26 16.07 -2.00
CA TRP A 129 -10.72 16.02 -1.79
C TRP A 129 -11.38 17.40 -1.60
N ALA A 130 -10.67 18.51 -1.89
CA ALA A 130 -11.16 19.88 -1.77
C ALA A 130 -12.49 20.16 -2.49
N LYS A 131 -12.79 19.43 -3.57
CA LYS A 131 -14.02 19.59 -4.36
C LYS A 131 -15.02 18.46 -4.14
N LEU A 132 -14.73 17.51 -3.26
CA LEU A 132 -15.64 16.43 -2.91
C LEU A 132 -16.67 16.93 -1.91
N SER A 133 -17.96 16.71 -2.20
CA SER A 133 -19.04 17.24 -1.37
C SER A 133 -19.01 16.69 0.06
N ALA A 134 -19.39 17.50 1.05
CA ALA A 134 -19.49 17.05 2.44
C ALA A 134 -20.46 15.87 2.60
N ARG A 135 -21.55 15.83 1.81
CA ARG A 135 -22.48 14.70 1.76
C ARG A 135 -21.78 13.41 1.35
N THR A 136 -20.96 13.45 0.30
CA THR A 136 -20.20 12.27 -0.18
C THR A 136 -19.18 11.83 0.86
N ARG A 137 -18.47 12.76 1.50
CA ARG A 137 -17.48 12.44 2.55
C ARG A 137 -18.14 11.81 3.78
N ARG A 138 -19.30 12.31 4.21
CA ARG A 138 -20.10 11.72 5.28
C ARG A 138 -20.56 10.30 4.94
N ALA A 139 -21.09 10.10 3.73
CA ALA A 139 -21.53 8.77 3.27
C ALA A 139 -20.36 7.78 3.19
N GLN A 140 -19.20 8.24 2.71
CA GLN A 140 -17.98 7.43 2.67
C GLN A 140 -17.53 7.00 4.08
N LEU A 141 -17.49 7.92 5.05
CA LEU A 141 -17.11 7.58 6.42
C LEU A 141 -18.10 6.61 7.08
N ALA A 142 -19.41 6.78 6.84
CA ALA A 142 -20.42 5.83 7.28
C ALA A 142 -20.20 4.43 6.68
N LYS A 143 -19.90 4.35 5.37
CA LYS A 143 -19.52 3.09 4.72
C LYS A 143 -18.28 2.46 5.38
N MET A 144 -17.26 3.26 5.73
CA MET A 144 -16.07 2.74 6.41
C MET A 144 -16.39 2.17 7.79
N VAL A 145 -17.28 2.83 8.54
CA VAL A 145 -17.76 2.34 9.85
C VAL A 145 -18.38 0.95 9.68
N ASP A 146 -19.32 0.81 8.75
CA ASP A 146 -20.04 -0.44 8.53
C ASP A 146 -19.07 -1.56 8.09
N LEU A 147 -18.15 -1.27 7.16
CA LEU A 147 -17.20 -2.28 6.67
C LEU A 147 -16.15 -2.66 7.71
N CYS A 148 -15.66 -1.72 8.53
CA CYS A 148 -14.70 -2.05 9.57
C CYS A 148 -15.33 -2.93 10.66
N ASP A 149 -16.59 -2.68 11.00
CA ASP A 149 -17.35 -3.51 11.94
C ASP A 149 -17.65 -4.90 11.35
N GLU A 150 -18.11 -4.96 10.10
CA GLU A 150 -18.43 -6.20 9.38
C GLU A 150 -17.20 -7.13 9.23
N LEU A 151 -16.05 -6.56 8.86
CA LEU A 151 -14.87 -7.33 8.49
C LEU A 151 -13.97 -7.69 9.68
N TYR A 152 -14.21 -7.13 10.87
CA TYR A 152 -13.48 -7.46 12.08
C TYR A 152 -13.85 -8.90 12.57
N PRO A 153 -12.89 -9.72 13.04
CA PRO A 153 -11.47 -9.44 13.27
C PRO A 153 -10.52 -9.74 12.09
N ARG A 154 -11.04 -10.13 10.93
CA ARG A 154 -10.22 -10.52 9.76
C ARG A 154 -9.58 -9.33 9.06
N TYR A 155 -10.23 -8.17 9.11
CA TYR A 155 -9.69 -6.89 8.68
C TYR A 155 -9.35 -6.05 9.90
N ARG A 156 -8.08 -5.66 10.04
CA ARG A 156 -7.59 -4.89 11.18
C ARG A 156 -6.92 -3.62 10.69
N TRP A 157 -7.57 -2.49 10.91
CA TRP A 157 -7.06 -1.19 10.50
C TRP A 157 -6.49 -0.43 11.70
N PHE A 158 -5.18 -0.22 11.66
CA PHE A 158 -4.39 0.52 12.63
C PHE A 158 -4.17 1.94 12.12
N LEU A 159 -4.32 2.93 13.00
CA LEU A 159 -4.03 4.33 12.67
C LEU A 159 -2.85 4.84 13.50
N PHE A 160 -1.78 5.24 12.83
CA PHE A 160 -0.60 5.84 13.46
C PHE A 160 -0.62 7.37 13.31
N ASP A 161 0.16 8.06 14.14
CA ASP A 161 0.38 9.49 13.98
C ASP A 161 1.41 9.75 12.85
N GLY A 162 0.95 10.40 11.78
CA GLY A 162 1.76 10.78 10.61
C GLY A 162 2.86 11.80 10.90
N LEU A 163 2.82 12.51 12.03
CA LEU A 163 3.92 13.38 12.47
C LEU A 163 5.05 12.60 13.14
N ALA A 164 4.72 11.47 13.78
CA ALA A 164 5.69 10.61 14.45
C ALA A 164 6.26 9.53 13.51
N HIS A 165 5.44 9.02 12.60
CA HIS A 165 5.77 7.90 11.72
C HIS A 165 5.33 8.14 10.29
N TYR A 166 6.09 7.57 9.35
CA TYR A 166 5.79 7.65 7.92
C TYR A 166 6.02 6.28 7.28
N SER A 167 5.19 5.96 6.29
CA SER A 167 5.40 4.83 5.40
C SER A 167 4.98 5.18 3.98
N VAL A 168 5.74 4.66 3.01
CA VAL A 168 5.30 4.61 1.62
C VAL A 168 4.15 3.62 1.46
N PRO A 169 3.33 3.73 0.40
CA PRO A 169 2.30 2.75 0.12
C PRO A 169 2.95 1.43 -0.31
N LEU A 170 2.56 0.35 0.36
CA LEU A 170 3.15 -0.96 0.16
C LEU A 170 2.17 -2.08 0.52
N THR A 171 2.42 -3.27 -0.01
CA THR A 171 1.70 -4.49 0.35
C THR A 171 2.69 -5.63 0.54
N VAL A 172 2.59 -6.36 1.65
CA VAL A 172 3.33 -7.60 1.90
C VAL A 172 2.36 -8.77 1.83
N PHE A 173 2.62 -9.69 0.91
CA PHE A 173 1.81 -10.86 0.60
C PHE A 173 2.40 -12.10 1.30
N GLY A 174 2.19 -12.20 2.61
CA GLY A 174 2.78 -13.26 3.41
C GLY A 174 4.31 -13.35 3.24
N PRO A 175 4.88 -14.57 3.14
CA PRO A 175 6.30 -14.77 2.86
C PRO A 175 6.62 -14.78 1.35
N LEU A 176 5.64 -14.54 0.47
CA LEU A 176 5.79 -14.77 -0.97
C LEU A 176 6.46 -13.59 -1.68
N ARG A 177 6.04 -12.36 -1.34
CA ARG A 177 6.57 -11.12 -1.92
C ARG A 177 6.08 -9.90 -1.16
N SER A 178 6.68 -8.77 -1.49
CA SER A 178 6.17 -7.44 -1.16
C SER A 178 6.20 -6.54 -2.38
N SER A 179 5.23 -5.65 -2.50
CA SER A 179 5.17 -4.60 -3.51
C SER A 179 5.20 -3.22 -2.87
N ILE A 180 5.99 -2.31 -3.41
CA ILE A 180 6.03 -0.90 -3.02
C ILE A 180 5.55 -0.09 -4.21
N TYR A 181 4.57 0.78 -3.98
CA TYR A 181 4.02 1.63 -5.02
C TYR A 181 4.92 2.85 -5.24
N ILE A 182 5.39 3.04 -6.47
CA ILE A 182 6.26 4.15 -6.88
C ILE A 182 5.61 4.86 -8.05
N GLY A 183 4.42 5.41 -7.82
CA GLY A 183 3.66 6.15 -8.82
C GLY A 183 3.14 5.24 -9.94
N GLN A 184 3.71 5.29 -11.14
CA GLN A 184 3.17 4.50 -12.26
C GLN A 184 3.65 3.04 -12.29
N MET A 185 4.35 2.58 -11.25
CA MET A 185 4.90 1.22 -11.22
C MET A 185 5.02 0.68 -9.80
N TYR A 186 5.32 -0.62 -9.70
CA TYR A 186 5.62 -1.27 -8.43
C TYR A 186 7.04 -1.79 -8.42
N LEU A 187 7.75 -1.51 -7.32
CA LEU A 187 8.94 -2.25 -6.96
C LEU A 187 8.51 -3.52 -6.22
N VAL A 188 8.79 -4.68 -6.82
CA VAL A 188 8.42 -5.98 -6.29
C VAL A 188 9.66 -6.66 -5.74
N LEU A 189 9.60 -7.09 -4.49
CA LEU A 189 10.67 -7.79 -3.80
C LEU A 189 10.20 -9.20 -3.45
N THR A 190 10.97 -10.19 -3.86
CA THR A 190 10.72 -11.63 -3.60
C THR A 190 11.81 -12.26 -2.72
N GLY A 191 12.93 -11.57 -2.51
CA GLY A 191 13.98 -12.00 -1.59
C GLY A 191 13.48 -12.07 -0.14
N ARG A 192 13.74 -13.19 0.54
CA ARG A 192 13.25 -13.44 1.90
C ARG A 192 13.69 -12.37 2.89
N GLU A 193 14.96 -11.96 2.84
CA GLU A 193 15.53 -10.95 3.72
C GLU A 193 14.83 -9.59 3.56
N HIS A 194 14.46 -9.23 2.33
CA HIS A 194 13.73 -8.01 2.00
C HIS A 194 12.29 -8.05 2.52
N ILE A 195 11.60 -9.18 2.34
CA ILE A 195 10.23 -9.38 2.84
C ILE A 195 10.22 -9.30 4.37
N GLU A 196 11.13 -10.00 5.05
CA GLU A 196 11.23 -9.97 6.51
C GLU A 196 11.54 -8.56 7.05
N LEU A 197 12.38 -7.79 6.35
CA LEU A 197 12.64 -6.39 6.69
C LEU A 197 11.36 -5.55 6.62
N LEU A 198 10.58 -5.68 5.54
CA LEU A 198 9.33 -4.94 5.36
C LEU A 198 8.25 -5.36 6.34
N ILE A 199 8.17 -6.65 6.69
CA ILE A 199 7.29 -7.12 7.77
C ILE A 199 7.67 -6.44 9.09
N ARG A 200 8.96 -6.42 9.46
CA ARG A 200 9.41 -5.75 10.70
C ARG A 200 9.08 -4.26 10.69
N LYS A 201 9.23 -3.59 9.54
CA LYS A 201 8.87 -2.17 9.39
C LYS A 201 7.37 -1.95 9.55
N PHE A 202 6.54 -2.80 8.95
CA PHE A 202 5.09 -2.76 9.10
C PHE A 202 4.64 -3.02 10.54
N ASP A 203 5.20 -4.04 11.20
CA ASP A 203 4.91 -4.34 12.60
C ASP A 203 5.30 -3.18 13.54
N GLY A 204 6.28 -2.35 13.14
CA GLY A 204 6.59 -1.09 13.79
C GLY A 204 5.44 -0.08 13.74
N LEU A 205 4.75 0.04 12.60
CA LEU A 205 3.56 0.90 12.47
C LEU A 205 2.41 0.41 13.35
N ILE A 206 2.21 -0.91 13.43
CA ILE A 206 1.22 -1.51 14.33
C ILE A 206 1.51 -1.13 15.79
N ARG A 207 2.77 -1.26 16.23
CA ARG A 207 3.17 -0.92 17.61
C ARG A 207 3.01 0.56 17.93
N SER A 208 3.20 1.41 16.94
CA SER A 208 3.06 2.86 17.04
C SER A 208 1.64 3.38 16.78
N ALA A 209 0.69 2.49 16.52
CA ALA A 209 -0.69 2.88 16.25
C ALA A 209 -1.30 3.54 17.50
N ILE A 210 -1.88 4.72 17.32
CA ILE A 210 -2.60 5.46 18.36
C ILE A 210 -4.10 5.13 18.36
N VAL A 211 -4.62 4.59 17.27
CA VAL A 211 -5.94 3.97 17.20
C VAL A 211 -5.78 2.52 16.79
N THR A 212 -6.31 1.63 17.61
CA THR A 212 -6.26 0.18 17.37
C THR A 212 -7.56 -0.30 16.74
N PRO A 213 -7.60 -1.47 16.07
CA PRO A 213 -8.77 -1.91 15.32
C PRO A 213 -10.11 -1.90 16.08
N PRO A 214 -10.19 -2.27 17.37
CA PRO A 214 -11.43 -2.14 18.14
C PRO A 214 -11.94 -0.69 18.27
N ASP A 215 -11.02 0.29 18.29
CA ASP A 215 -11.33 1.71 18.45
C ASP A 215 -11.56 2.44 17.12
N THR A 216 -11.14 1.84 16.00
CA THR A 216 -11.22 2.46 14.66
C THR A 216 -12.65 2.83 14.28
N VAL A 217 -13.64 1.97 14.61
CA VAL A 217 -15.06 2.28 14.38
C VAL A 217 -15.51 3.52 15.16
N GLY A 218 -15.10 3.64 16.43
CA GLY A 218 -15.39 4.80 17.26
C GLY A 218 -14.74 6.08 16.74
N TYR A 219 -13.48 5.98 16.30
CA TYR A 219 -12.75 7.08 15.68
C TYR A 219 -13.44 7.60 14.41
N LEU A 220 -13.85 6.70 13.51
CA LEU A 220 -14.57 7.06 12.29
C LEU A 220 -15.92 7.73 12.57
N ARG A 221 -16.67 7.23 13.58
CA ARG A 221 -17.95 7.85 14.00
C ARG A 221 -17.75 9.29 14.50
N ASN A 222 -16.69 9.52 15.29
CA ASN A 222 -16.35 10.88 15.73
C ASN A 222 -16.08 11.82 14.53
N LEU A 223 -15.38 11.35 13.49
CA LEU A 223 -15.17 12.12 12.27
C LEU A 223 -16.47 12.42 11.51
N VAL A 224 -17.43 11.48 11.49
CA VAL A 224 -18.76 11.69 10.89
C VAL A 224 -19.51 12.81 11.63
N ASP A 225 -19.45 12.83 12.96
CA ASP A 225 -20.17 13.80 13.79
C ASP A 225 -19.60 15.23 13.69
N ARG A 226 -18.34 15.36 13.28
CA ARG A 226 -17.64 16.65 13.08
C ARG A 226 -17.86 17.28 11.71
N LEU A 227 -18.38 16.53 10.75
CA LEU A 227 -18.79 16.98 9.42
C LEU A 227 -20.18 17.63 9.43
#